data_AF-A0A5N1JXB5-F1
#
_entry.id   AF-A0A5N1JXB5-F1
#
_cell.length_a   1.000
_cell.length_b   1.000
_cell.length_c   1.000
_cell.angle_alpha   90.00
_cell.angle_beta   90.00
_cell.angle_gamma   90.00
#
_symmetry.space_group_name_H-M   'P 1'
#
loop_
_entity.id
_entity.type
_entity.pdbx_description
1 polymer ?
#
loop_
_entity_poly.entity_id
_entity_poly.type
_entity_poly.pdbx_seq_one_letter_code
_entity_poly.pdbx_strand_id
1 'polypeptide(L)'
;MARKTALPAHAKREPLIELKGAGVYRDGRWLVRNVDLTIHRGEIVTLIGPNGAGKSTTAKMALHILKPDEGEIRHLKDLRIGYVPQKINIDRTMPLSVERLMTLTGPLPKADIVRALDAVGITHLLKAEITNLSGGEFQRALMARALARKPDIMVLDEPVQGVDFSGEAALYELIAKLRDDTGCGVLLISHDLHLVMAATDRVICLNGHVCCSGTPRDVTASPEYLRLFGSRAVGPLAVYEHHHDHTHLPDGRVMHADGTVTDHCHAEDGHHHDGEHHHHHEEGKPHA
;
A
#
# COMPACT_ATOMS: atom_id res chain seq x y z
N MET A 1 -25.49 -26.93 -17.59
CA MET A 1 -25.75 -25.47 -17.54
C MET A 1 -24.47 -24.77 -17.09
N ALA A 2 -23.72 -24.23 -18.04
CA ALA A 2 -22.48 -23.50 -17.75
C ALA A 2 -22.81 -22.14 -17.13
N ARG A 3 -22.39 -21.92 -15.87
CA ARG A 3 -22.43 -20.61 -15.23
C ARG A 3 -21.44 -19.70 -15.97
N LYS A 4 -21.94 -18.75 -16.75
CA LYS A 4 -21.17 -17.61 -17.25
C LYS A 4 -20.66 -16.83 -16.04
N THR A 5 -19.39 -16.99 -15.70
CA THR A 5 -18.67 -16.11 -14.79
C THR A 5 -18.68 -14.71 -15.42
N ALA A 6 -19.44 -13.78 -14.84
CA ALA A 6 -19.50 -12.42 -15.32
C ALA A 6 -18.13 -11.76 -15.10
N LEU A 7 -17.49 -11.31 -16.18
CA LEU A 7 -16.29 -10.48 -16.11
C LEU A 7 -16.62 -9.20 -15.31
N PRO A 8 -15.73 -8.73 -14.41
CA PRO A 8 -15.99 -7.52 -13.63
C PRO A 8 -16.15 -6.30 -14.56
N ALA A 9 -16.92 -5.30 -14.11
CA ALA A 9 -17.42 -4.15 -14.88
C ALA A 9 -16.34 -3.23 -15.52
N HIS A 10 -15.06 -3.55 -15.39
CA HIS A 10 -13.92 -2.78 -15.91
C HIS A 10 -13.66 -3.01 -17.41
N ALA A 11 -14.22 -4.07 -18.01
CA ALA A 11 -13.99 -4.43 -19.43
C ALA A 11 -14.48 -3.38 -20.46
N LYS A 12 -15.11 -2.27 -20.04
CA LYS A 12 -15.60 -1.19 -20.93
C LYS A 12 -14.77 0.10 -20.87
N ARG A 13 -13.72 0.19 -20.06
CA ARG A 13 -12.92 1.41 -19.93
C ARG A 13 -11.73 1.40 -20.90
N GLU A 14 -11.40 2.55 -21.48
CA GLU A 14 -10.24 2.71 -22.37
C GLU A 14 -8.94 2.32 -21.63
N PRO A 15 -8.13 1.39 -22.18
CA PRO A 15 -6.86 1.00 -21.57
C PRO A 15 -5.82 2.11 -21.78
N LEU A 16 -5.20 2.56 -20.69
CA LEU A 16 -4.11 3.54 -20.71
C LEU A 16 -2.77 2.86 -20.99
N ILE A 17 -2.54 1.72 -20.34
CA ILE A 17 -1.33 0.91 -20.48
C ILE A 17 -1.75 -0.56 -20.54
N GLU A 18 -1.15 -1.32 -21.45
CA GLU A 18 -1.36 -2.75 -21.60
C GLU A 18 0.00 -3.44 -21.81
N LEU A 19 0.35 -4.37 -20.93
CA LEU A 19 1.46 -5.31 -21.06
C LEU A 19 0.85 -6.67 -21.39
N LYS A 20 1.38 -7.33 -22.42
CA LYS A 20 0.95 -8.67 -22.86
C LYS A 20 2.15 -9.60 -22.93
N GLY A 21 2.17 -10.62 -22.06
CA GLY A 21 3.26 -11.58 -21.97
C GLY A 21 4.63 -10.95 -21.72
N ALA A 22 4.68 -9.78 -21.08
CA ALA A 22 5.90 -8.98 -21.00
C ALA A 22 6.95 -9.65 -20.09
N GLY A 23 8.22 -9.65 -20.50
CA GLY A 23 9.32 -10.24 -19.75
C GLY A 23 10.62 -9.47 -19.87
N VAL A 24 11.45 -9.52 -18.83
CA VAL A 24 12.79 -8.94 -18.79
C VAL A 24 13.80 -9.97 -18.29
N TYR A 25 14.85 -10.19 -19.07
CA TYR A 25 15.96 -11.09 -18.79
C TYR A 25 17.26 -10.30 -18.63
N ARG A 26 17.95 -10.44 -17.49
CA ARG A 26 19.22 -9.76 -17.21
C ARG A 26 20.13 -10.69 -16.44
N ASP A 27 21.44 -10.61 -16.70
CA ASP A 27 22.49 -11.34 -15.97
C ASP A 27 22.20 -12.84 -15.81
N GLY A 28 21.70 -13.49 -16.87
CA GLY A 28 21.42 -14.92 -16.87
C GLY A 28 20.11 -15.35 -16.18
N ARG A 29 19.28 -14.41 -15.72
CA ARG A 29 18.01 -14.70 -15.04
C ARG A 29 16.85 -13.83 -15.52
N TRP A 30 15.64 -14.38 -15.42
CA TRP A 30 14.40 -13.61 -15.59
C TRP A 30 14.17 -12.75 -14.35
N LEU A 31 14.08 -11.44 -14.54
CA LEU A 31 13.62 -10.52 -13.48
C LEU A 31 12.10 -10.58 -13.35
N VAL A 32 11.41 -10.64 -14.51
CA VAL A 32 9.99 -10.93 -14.64
C VAL A 32 9.74 -11.63 -15.98
N ARG A 33 8.73 -12.50 -16.08
CA ARG A 33 8.34 -13.15 -17.34
C ARG A 33 6.83 -13.35 -17.38
N ASN A 34 6.27 -13.29 -18.60
CA ASN A 34 4.85 -13.52 -18.85
C ASN A 34 3.93 -12.65 -17.99
N VAL A 35 4.22 -11.35 -17.93
CA VAL A 35 3.42 -10.39 -17.17
C VAL A 35 2.34 -9.80 -18.07
N ASP A 36 1.09 -10.13 -17.74
CA ASP A 36 -0.10 -9.49 -18.29
C ASP A 36 -0.63 -8.44 -17.30
N LEU A 37 -0.74 -7.19 -17.75
CA LEU A 37 -1.17 -6.06 -16.93
C LEU A 37 -1.90 -5.04 -17.82
N THR A 38 -3.13 -4.70 -17.47
CA THR A 38 -3.88 -3.63 -18.17
C THR A 38 -4.33 -2.59 -17.16
N ILE A 39 -4.05 -1.31 -17.38
CA ILE A 39 -4.48 -0.25 -16.47
C ILE A 39 -5.47 0.62 -17.21
N HIS A 40 -6.67 0.75 -16.64
CA HIS A 40 -7.73 1.57 -17.22
C HIS A 40 -7.78 2.96 -16.58
N ARG A 41 -8.41 3.90 -17.28
CA ARG A 41 -8.69 5.23 -16.74
C ARG A 41 -9.60 5.13 -15.51
N GLY A 42 -9.29 5.89 -14.46
CA GLY A 42 -10.03 5.89 -13.19
C GLY A 42 -10.02 4.56 -12.43
N GLU A 43 -9.03 3.70 -12.69
CA GLU A 43 -8.81 2.45 -11.96
C GLU A 43 -7.54 2.57 -11.11
N ILE A 44 -7.60 2.09 -9.87
CA ILE A 44 -6.44 1.89 -9.00
C ILE A 44 -6.05 0.42 -9.10
N VAL A 45 -4.91 0.17 -9.73
CA VAL A 45 -4.30 -1.15 -9.85
C VAL A 45 -3.08 -1.20 -8.92
N THR A 46 -3.07 -2.15 -7.99
CA THR A 46 -1.95 -2.30 -7.06
C THR A 46 -1.13 -3.55 -7.33
N LEU A 47 0.17 -3.35 -7.50
CA LEU A 47 1.16 -4.40 -7.68
C LEU A 47 1.81 -4.73 -6.33
N ILE A 48 1.53 -5.92 -5.82
CA ILE A 48 2.07 -6.44 -4.55
C ILE A 48 3.00 -7.62 -4.78
N GLY A 49 3.92 -7.86 -3.85
CA GLY A 49 4.92 -8.92 -3.95
C GLY A 49 6.07 -8.71 -2.97
N PRO A 50 6.84 -9.76 -2.64
CA PRO A 50 8.03 -9.63 -1.81
C PRO A 50 9.11 -8.75 -2.47
N ASN A 51 10.16 -8.42 -1.72
CA ASN A 51 11.32 -7.74 -2.28
C ASN A 51 12.00 -8.63 -3.32
N GLY A 52 12.38 -8.04 -4.45
CA GLY A 52 12.95 -8.80 -5.57
C GLY A 52 11.94 -9.50 -6.46
N ALA A 53 10.63 -9.42 -6.18
CA ALA A 53 9.58 -10.01 -7.00
C ALA A 53 9.44 -9.44 -8.42
N GLY A 54 10.15 -8.35 -8.74
CA GLY A 54 10.10 -7.69 -10.04
C GLY A 54 9.14 -6.51 -10.13
N LYS A 55 8.57 -6.03 -9.01
CA LYS A 55 7.57 -4.94 -9.00
C LYS A 55 8.05 -3.67 -9.71
N SER A 56 9.21 -3.16 -9.30
CA SER A 56 9.80 -1.97 -9.93
C SER A 56 10.25 -2.23 -11.37
N THR A 57 10.57 -3.47 -11.75
CA THR A 57 10.86 -3.86 -13.14
C THR A 57 9.60 -3.76 -13.99
N THR A 58 8.48 -4.32 -13.53
CA THR A 58 7.16 -4.20 -14.17
C THR A 58 6.71 -2.75 -14.27
N ALA A 59 6.91 -1.95 -13.21
CA ALA A 59 6.63 -0.53 -13.24
C ALA A 59 7.47 0.21 -14.29
N LYS A 60 8.79 -0.03 -14.35
CA LYS A 60 9.66 0.56 -15.37
C LYS A 60 9.28 0.16 -16.78
N MET A 61 8.79 -1.06 -16.98
CA MET A 61 8.21 -1.49 -18.27
C MET A 61 6.95 -0.69 -18.60
N ALA A 62 6.00 -0.59 -17.66
CA ALA A 62 4.79 0.20 -17.83
C ALA A 62 5.09 1.69 -18.07
N LEU A 63 6.19 2.22 -17.54
CA LEU A 63 6.64 3.59 -17.78
C LEU A 63 7.39 3.78 -19.10
N HIS A 64 7.58 2.74 -19.91
CA HIS A 64 8.44 2.72 -21.10
C HIS A 64 9.92 3.08 -20.83
N ILE A 65 10.35 3.03 -19.58
CA ILE A 65 11.74 3.26 -19.16
C ILE A 65 12.59 2.02 -19.49
N LEU A 66 11.99 0.84 -19.41
CA LEU A 66 12.63 -0.44 -19.67
C LEU A 66 11.87 -1.18 -20.77
N LYS A 67 12.55 -1.46 -21.89
CA LYS A 67 11.98 -2.30 -22.94
C LYS A 67 11.93 -3.76 -22.48
N PRO A 68 10.84 -4.49 -22.80
CA PRO A 68 10.77 -5.91 -22.54
C PRO A 68 11.66 -6.67 -23.54
N ASP A 69 12.18 -7.81 -23.12
CA ASP A 69 12.88 -8.76 -23.99
C ASP A 69 11.90 -9.76 -24.64
N GLU A 70 10.74 -9.99 -24.03
CA GLU A 70 9.62 -10.78 -24.55
C GLU A 70 8.29 -10.05 -24.35
N GLY A 71 7.31 -10.26 -25.24
CA GLY A 71 5.97 -9.69 -25.13
C GLY A 71 5.84 -8.27 -25.70
N GLU A 72 4.67 -7.65 -25.46
CA GLU A 72 4.32 -6.34 -26.02
C GLU A 72 3.90 -5.35 -24.92
N ILE A 73 4.18 -4.07 -25.15
CA ILE A 73 3.71 -2.96 -24.32
C ILE A 73 2.99 -1.97 -25.23
N ARG A 74 1.74 -1.63 -24.90
CA ARG A 74 0.90 -0.67 -25.63
C ARG A 74 0.45 0.42 -24.68
N HIS A 75 0.65 1.66 -25.08
CA HIS A 75 0.18 2.83 -24.36
C HIS A 75 -0.88 3.54 -25.19
N LEU A 76 -1.81 4.21 -24.53
CA LEU A 76 -2.65 5.20 -25.19
C LEU A 76 -1.76 6.28 -25.83
N LYS A 77 -2.18 6.80 -26.99
CA LYS A 77 -1.44 7.87 -27.68
C LYS A 77 -1.38 9.12 -26.79
N ASP A 78 -0.22 9.78 -26.78
CA ASP A 78 0.03 11.01 -26.03
C ASP A 78 -0.23 10.89 -24.50
N LEU A 79 -0.09 9.68 -23.96
CA LEU A 79 -0.30 9.38 -22.54
C LEU A 79 0.63 10.20 -21.64
N ARG A 80 0.05 10.99 -20.74
CA ARG A 80 0.81 11.72 -19.71
C ARG A 80 0.94 10.89 -18.45
N ILE A 81 2.17 10.64 -18.05
CA ILE A 81 2.48 9.82 -16.88
C ILE A 81 3.07 10.70 -15.77
N GLY A 82 2.47 10.65 -14.58
CA GLY A 82 3.04 11.20 -13.35
C GLY A 82 3.72 10.08 -12.58
N TYR A 83 5.03 10.18 -12.33
CA TYR A 83 5.77 9.16 -11.56
C TYR A 83 6.22 9.73 -10.22
N VAL A 84 5.94 8.99 -9.14
CA VAL A 84 6.41 9.24 -7.79
C VAL A 84 7.33 8.09 -7.40
N PRO A 85 8.67 8.30 -7.37
CA PRO A 85 9.63 7.24 -7.04
C PRO A 85 9.65 6.93 -5.53
N GLN A 86 10.07 5.71 -5.20
CA GLN A 86 10.27 5.24 -3.82
C GLN A 86 11.25 6.11 -3.03
N LYS A 87 12.41 6.44 -3.63
CA LYS A 87 13.42 7.29 -3.00
C LYS A 87 13.91 8.34 -3.98
N ILE A 88 14.07 9.57 -3.47
CA ILE A 88 14.82 10.63 -4.13
C ILE A 88 15.98 10.97 -3.21
N ASN A 89 17.20 10.70 -3.67
CA ASN A 89 18.39 11.18 -2.97
C ASN A 89 18.54 12.67 -3.27
N ILE A 90 18.08 13.51 -2.35
CA ILE A 90 18.34 14.95 -2.41
C ILE A 90 19.45 15.25 -1.42
N ASP A 91 20.49 15.92 -1.91
CA ASP A 91 21.55 16.43 -1.06
C ASP A 91 20.96 17.45 -0.09
N ARG A 92 21.03 17.16 1.21
CA ARG A 92 20.46 18.00 2.28
C ARG A 92 21.17 19.34 2.43
N THR A 93 22.31 19.52 1.77
CA THR A 93 23.04 20.79 1.72
C THR A 93 22.48 21.75 0.66
N MET A 94 21.64 21.27 -0.26
CA MET A 94 21.03 22.09 -1.29
C MET A 94 19.75 22.77 -0.75
N PRO A 95 19.69 24.12 -0.68
CA PRO A 95 18.45 24.81 -0.35
C PRO A 95 17.47 24.62 -1.50
N LEU A 96 16.42 23.85 -1.24
CA LEU A 96 15.40 23.48 -2.21
C LEU A 96 14.04 23.65 -1.57
N SER A 97 13.32 24.69 -1.97
CA SER A 97 11.95 24.90 -1.52
C SER A 97 10.96 23.99 -2.24
N VAL A 98 9.76 23.81 -1.68
CA VAL A 98 8.64 23.12 -2.35
C VAL A 98 8.31 23.78 -3.69
N GLU A 99 8.23 25.11 -3.76
CA GLU A 99 8.02 25.83 -5.02
C GLU A 99 9.07 25.48 -6.07
N ARG A 100 10.34 25.37 -5.66
CA ARG A 100 11.41 25.00 -6.57
C ARG A 100 11.34 23.52 -6.97
N LEU A 101 11.02 22.62 -6.05
CA LEU A 101 10.78 21.20 -6.31
C LEU A 101 9.74 20.99 -7.43
N MET A 102 8.66 21.79 -7.41
CA MET A 102 7.58 21.73 -8.39
C MET A 102 8.06 22.07 -9.81
N THR A 103 9.04 22.95 -9.95
CA THR A 103 9.54 23.46 -11.24
C THR A 103 10.84 22.81 -11.72
N LEU A 104 11.39 21.83 -10.99
CA LEU A 104 12.67 21.18 -11.31
C LEU A 104 12.69 20.53 -12.70
N THR A 105 11.59 19.88 -13.11
CA THR A 105 11.50 19.13 -14.37
C THR A 105 10.89 19.95 -15.50
N GLY A 106 10.69 21.25 -15.32
CA GLY A 106 10.15 22.17 -16.31
C GLY A 106 9.24 23.23 -15.72
N PRO A 107 8.91 24.28 -16.49
CA PRO A 107 8.06 25.36 -16.03
C PRO A 107 6.64 24.86 -15.74
N LEU A 108 6.04 25.39 -14.67
CA LEU A 108 4.64 25.17 -14.32
C LEU A 108 4.00 26.52 -13.96
N PRO A 109 2.78 26.80 -14.45
CA PRO A 109 2.03 27.98 -14.03
C PRO A 109 1.82 27.96 -12.51
N LYS A 110 2.01 29.11 -11.85
CA LYS A 110 1.82 29.22 -10.39
C LYS A 110 0.43 28.77 -9.94
N ALA A 111 -0.60 29.03 -10.75
CA ALA A 111 -1.96 28.55 -10.47
C ALA A 111 -2.05 27.01 -10.44
N ASP A 112 -1.30 26.32 -11.30
CA ASP A 112 -1.29 24.85 -11.36
C ASP A 112 -0.54 24.26 -10.17
N ILE A 113 0.56 24.91 -9.75
CA ILE A 113 1.29 24.56 -8.52
C ILE A 113 0.38 24.67 -7.30
N VAL A 114 -0.30 25.81 -7.13
CA VAL A 114 -1.19 26.04 -5.98
C VAL A 114 -2.34 25.04 -5.97
N ARG A 115 -3.02 24.80 -7.10
CA ARG A 115 -4.10 23.81 -7.16
C ARG A 115 -3.63 22.39 -6.83
N ALA A 116 -2.43 22.01 -7.28
CA ALA A 116 -1.91 20.68 -6.99
C ALA A 116 -1.50 20.52 -5.51
N LEU A 117 -0.91 21.54 -4.89
CA LEU A 117 -0.60 21.54 -3.46
C LEU A 117 -1.87 21.57 -2.59
N ASP A 118 -2.93 22.22 -3.07
CA ASP A 118 -4.22 22.27 -2.40
C ASP A 118 -4.90 20.89 -2.41
N ALA A 119 -4.87 20.21 -3.56
CA ALA A 119 -5.40 18.85 -3.70
C ALA A 119 -4.79 17.84 -2.71
N VAL A 120 -3.54 18.06 -2.28
CA VAL A 120 -2.84 17.21 -1.29
C VAL A 120 -2.78 17.84 0.13
N GLY A 121 -3.33 19.03 0.32
CA GLY A 121 -3.45 19.71 1.62
C GLY A 121 -2.17 20.38 2.15
N ILE A 122 -1.18 20.70 1.30
CA ILE A 122 0.11 21.29 1.73
C ILE A 122 0.41 22.64 1.08
N THR A 123 -0.59 23.40 0.65
CA THR A 123 -0.44 24.74 0.06
C THR A 123 0.37 25.70 0.95
N HIS A 124 0.21 25.60 2.27
CA HIS A 124 0.92 26.42 3.25
C HIS A 124 2.44 26.19 3.27
N LEU A 125 2.92 25.05 2.77
CA LEU A 125 4.33 24.67 2.70
C LEU A 125 5.02 25.12 1.41
N LEU A 126 4.36 25.88 0.54
CA LEU A 126 4.91 26.30 -0.76
C LEU A 126 6.32 26.89 -0.67
N LYS A 127 6.60 27.69 0.35
CA LYS A 127 7.90 28.33 0.58
C LYS A 127 8.81 27.57 1.55
N ALA A 128 8.34 26.46 2.13
CA ALA A 128 9.13 25.67 3.05
C ALA A 128 10.27 24.95 2.32
N GLU A 129 11.39 24.79 3.01
CA GLU A 129 12.50 23.95 2.54
C GLU A 129 12.12 22.47 2.67
N ILE A 130 12.47 21.67 1.66
CA ILE A 130 12.16 20.23 1.66
C ILE A 130 12.77 19.49 2.86
N THR A 131 13.88 20.00 3.41
CA THR A 131 14.59 19.41 4.54
C THR A 131 13.80 19.52 5.84
N ASN A 132 12.84 20.44 5.89
CA ASN A 132 12.02 20.70 7.06
C ASN A 132 10.66 19.96 7.00
N LEU A 133 10.38 19.25 5.91
CA LEU A 133 9.16 18.48 5.74
C LEU A 133 9.28 17.14 6.46
N SER A 134 8.17 16.71 7.07
CA SER A 134 7.98 15.32 7.48
C SER A 134 7.98 14.38 6.26
N GLY A 135 8.15 13.08 6.49
CA GLY A 135 8.07 12.07 5.43
C GLY A 135 6.75 12.14 4.66
N GLY A 136 5.62 12.27 5.37
CA GLY A 136 4.30 12.38 4.76
C GLY A 136 4.10 13.66 3.94
N GLU A 137 4.56 14.81 4.44
CA GLU A 137 4.50 16.09 3.70
C GLU A 137 5.38 16.07 2.45
N PHE A 138 6.57 15.48 2.54
CA PHE A 138 7.45 15.30 1.39
C PHE A 138 6.80 14.41 0.32
N GLN A 139 6.17 13.30 0.71
CA GLN A 139 5.44 12.44 -0.21
C GLN A 139 4.26 13.16 -0.86
N ARG A 140 3.49 13.94 -0.10
CA ARG A 140 2.42 14.80 -0.63
C ARG A 140 2.96 15.83 -1.63
N ALA A 141 4.12 16.42 -1.38
CA ALA A 141 4.77 17.33 -2.33
C ALA A 141 5.18 16.64 -3.64
N LEU A 142 5.65 15.40 -3.58
CA LEU A 142 5.96 14.62 -4.79
C LEU A 142 4.68 14.26 -5.57
N MET A 143 3.61 13.87 -4.88
CA MET A 143 2.31 13.64 -5.49
C MET A 143 1.73 14.90 -6.12
N ALA A 144 1.78 16.04 -5.43
CA ALA A 144 1.38 17.34 -5.98
C ALA A 144 2.16 17.65 -7.26
N ARG A 145 3.48 17.42 -7.26
CA ARG A 145 4.31 17.65 -8.45
C ARG A 145 3.90 16.77 -9.62
N ALA A 146 3.62 15.49 -9.37
CA ALA A 146 3.13 14.57 -10.40
C ALA A 146 1.75 15.02 -10.93
N LEU A 147 0.85 15.41 -10.02
CA LEU A 147 -0.52 15.84 -10.32
C LEU A 147 -0.58 17.17 -11.08
N ALA A 148 0.32 18.12 -10.78
CA ALA A 148 0.33 19.45 -11.39
C ALA A 148 0.42 19.41 -12.93
N ARG A 149 0.96 18.33 -13.48
CA ARG A 149 1.08 18.09 -14.93
C ARG A 149 -0.17 17.46 -15.57
N LYS A 150 -1.23 17.26 -14.78
CA LYS A 150 -2.52 16.67 -15.18
C LYS A 150 -2.32 15.30 -15.86
N PRO A 151 -1.73 14.32 -15.15
CA PRO A 151 -1.43 13.02 -15.73
C PRO A 151 -2.70 12.24 -16.05
N ASP A 152 -2.63 11.41 -17.09
CA ASP A 152 -3.66 10.42 -17.41
C ASP A 152 -3.51 9.17 -16.52
N ILE A 153 -2.27 8.88 -16.11
CA ILE A 153 -1.94 7.83 -15.13
C ILE A 153 -0.89 8.33 -14.13
N MET A 154 -1.09 8.01 -12.84
CA MET A 154 -0.10 8.17 -11.79
C MET A 154 0.52 6.81 -11.43
N VAL A 155 1.84 6.75 -11.38
CA VAL A 155 2.59 5.58 -10.93
C VAL A 155 3.28 5.92 -9.62
N LEU A 156 2.91 5.21 -8.56
CA LEU A 156 3.34 5.45 -7.18
C LEU A 156 4.16 4.26 -6.70
N ASP A 157 5.48 4.44 -6.56
CA ASP A 157 6.40 3.39 -6.13
C ASP A 157 6.64 3.47 -4.63
N GLU A 158 5.97 2.63 -3.83
CA GLU A 158 5.99 2.64 -2.36
C GLU A 158 5.81 4.04 -1.74
N PRO A 159 4.68 4.74 -2.01
CA PRO A 159 4.48 6.13 -1.62
C PRO A 159 4.42 6.36 -0.11
N VAL A 160 4.18 5.31 0.68
CA VAL A 160 4.09 5.38 2.16
C VAL A 160 5.42 5.14 2.86
N GLN A 161 6.51 4.86 2.13
CA GLN A 161 7.79 4.58 2.77
C GLN A 161 8.32 5.79 3.56
N GLY A 162 8.60 5.57 4.86
CA GLY A 162 9.11 6.62 5.75
C GLY A 162 8.03 7.54 6.32
N VAL A 163 6.76 7.15 6.20
CA VAL A 163 5.61 7.79 6.84
C VAL A 163 5.23 6.98 8.09
N ASP A 164 4.63 7.64 9.07
CA ASP A 164 4.06 7.00 10.26
C ASP A 164 2.74 6.29 9.93
N PHE A 165 2.35 5.28 10.73
CA PHE A 165 1.17 4.45 10.46
C PHE A 165 -0.13 5.26 10.24
N SER A 166 -0.38 6.30 11.05
CA SER A 166 -1.52 7.20 10.86
C SER A 166 -1.44 7.96 9.53
N GLY A 167 -0.25 8.40 9.15
CA GLY A 167 -0.01 9.07 7.87
C GLY A 167 -0.15 8.16 6.67
N GLU A 168 0.17 6.87 6.78
CA GLU A 168 0.02 5.89 5.68
C GLU A 168 -1.44 5.76 5.25
N ALA A 169 -2.36 5.54 6.21
CA ALA A 169 -3.79 5.46 5.94
C ALA A 169 -4.33 6.73 5.27
N ALA A 170 -3.98 7.90 5.81
CA ALA A 170 -4.35 9.20 5.24
C ALA A 170 -3.79 9.40 3.81
N LEU A 171 -2.64 8.80 3.50
CA LEU A 171 -2.05 8.87 2.16
C LEU A 171 -2.81 8.00 1.16
N TYR A 172 -3.24 6.80 1.55
CA TYR A 172 -4.05 5.94 0.70
C TYR A 172 -5.44 6.53 0.43
N GLU A 173 -6.07 7.12 1.45
CA GLU A 173 -7.32 7.87 1.27
C GLU A 173 -7.14 9.06 0.31
N LEU A 174 -6.02 9.78 0.44
CA LEU A 174 -5.68 10.86 -0.49
C LEU A 174 -5.52 10.34 -1.93
N ILE A 175 -4.84 9.21 -2.14
CA ILE A 175 -4.69 8.61 -3.47
C ILE A 175 -6.06 8.25 -4.07
N ALA A 176 -6.94 7.63 -3.27
CA ALA A 176 -8.30 7.30 -3.71
C ALA A 176 -9.09 8.55 -4.09
N LYS A 177 -9.05 9.59 -3.25
CA LYS A 177 -9.68 10.88 -3.53
C LYS A 177 -9.14 11.53 -4.81
N LEU A 178 -7.81 11.56 -4.99
CA LEU A 178 -7.18 12.13 -6.18
C LEU A 178 -7.62 11.39 -7.44
N ARG A 179 -7.75 10.06 -7.39
CA ARG A 179 -8.31 9.27 -8.50
C ARG A 179 -9.74 9.70 -8.81
N ASP A 180 -10.59 9.81 -7.79
CA ASP A 180 -12.01 10.16 -7.95
C ASP A 180 -12.18 11.58 -8.52
N ASP A 181 -11.41 12.55 -8.02
CA ASP A 181 -11.48 13.97 -8.42
C ASP A 181 -10.93 14.21 -9.84
N THR A 182 -9.92 13.44 -10.26
CA THR A 182 -9.19 13.69 -11.51
C THR A 182 -9.52 12.72 -12.63
N GLY A 183 -10.06 11.55 -12.29
CA GLY A 183 -10.28 10.43 -13.21
C GLY A 183 -9.01 9.80 -13.77
N CYS A 184 -7.83 10.08 -13.21
CA CYS A 184 -6.58 9.45 -13.67
C CYS A 184 -6.53 7.97 -13.27
N GLY A 185 -5.86 7.13 -14.06
CA GLY A 185 -5.52 5.78 -13.62
C GLY A 185 -4.41 5.83 -12.57
N VAL A 186 -4.34 4.85 -11.67
CA VAL A 186 -3.28 4.76 -10.67
C VAL A 186 -2.64 3.37 -10.72
N LEU A 187 -1.33 3.31 -10.91
CA LEU A 187 -0.51 2.14 -10.64
C LEU A 187 0.17 2.34 -9.29
N LEU A 188 -0.30 1.64 -8.28
CA LEU A 188 0.30 1.64 -6.95
C LEU A 188 1.23 0.43 -6.83
N ILE A 189 2.43 0.62 -6.29
CA ILE A 189 3.36 -0.45 -5.98
C ILE A 189 3.55 -0.43 -4.48
N SER A 190 3.26 -1.54 -3.84
CA SER A 190 3.40 -1.66 -2.39
C SER A 190 3.81 -3.07 -2.00
N HIS A 191 4.34 -3.19 -0.79
CA HIS A 191 4.55 -4.48 -0.12
C HIS A 191 3.68 -4.61 1.13
N ASP A 192 2.96 -3.54 1.52
CA ASP A 192 2.00 -3.59 2.61
C ASP A 192 0.64 -4.07 2.06
N LEU A 193 0.11 -5.09 2.71
CA LEU A 193 -1.05 -5.82 2.26
C LEU A 193 -2.33 -5.25 2.85
N HIS A 194 -2.28 -4.77 4.09
CA HIS A 194 -3.48 -4.43 4.86
C HIS A 194 -4.11 -3.12 4.37
N LEU A 195 -3.28 -2.12 4.06
CA LEU A 195 -3.76 -0.83 3.58
C LEU A 195 -4.14 -0.84 2.09
N VAL A 196 -3.51 -1.70 1.29
CA VAL A 196 -3.79 -1.83 -0.15
C VAL A 196 -5.21 -2.34 -0.42
N MET A 197 -5.75 -3.20 0.44
CA MET A 197 -7.05 -3.82 0.23
C MET A 197 -8.24 -2.86 0.33
N ALA A 198 -8.09 -1.74 1.05
CA ALA A 198 -9.17 -0.78 1.25
C ALA A 198 -9.33 0.22 0.08
N ALA A 199 -8.21 0.58 -0.58
CA ALA A 199 -8.17 1.69 -1.53
C ALA A 199 -7.97 1.26 -3.00
N THR A 200 -7.95 -0.05 -3.30
CA THR A 200 -7.59 -0.58 -4.62
C THR A 200 -8.78 -1.23 -5.32
N ASP A 201 -8.95 -0.97 -6.61
CA ASP A 201 -9.98 -1.66 -7.43
C ASP A 201 -9.52 -3.08 -7.81
N ARG A 202 -8.24 -3.22 -8.20
CA ARG A 202 -7.65 -4.50 -8.60
C ARG A 202 -6.24 -4.71 -8.08
N VAL A 203 -5.98 -5.88 -7.52
CA VAL A 203 -4.67 -6.28 -6.98
C VAL A 203 -4.01 -7.28 -7.92
N ILE A 204 -2.69 -7.16 -8.08
CA ILE A 204 -1.85 -8.07 -8.86
C ILE A 204 -0.70 -8.52 -7.97
N CYS A 205 -0.64 -9.82 -7.70
CA CYS A 205 0.45 -10.44 -6.96
C CYS A 205 1.56 -10.84 -7.93
N LEU A 206 2.77 -10.37 -7.66
CA LEU A 206 3.95 -10.63 -8.46
C LEU A 206 4.99 -11.43 -7.66
N ASN A 207 5.55 -12.45 -8.30
CA ASN A 207 6.75 -13.17 -7.84
C ASN A 207 7.56 -13.67 -9.04
N GLY A 208 8.13 -12.72 -9.81
CA GLY A 208 8.76 -12.99 -11.11
C GLY A 208 7.77 -13.29 -12.26
N HIS A 209 6.51 -13.54 -11.94
CA HIS A 209 5.37 -13.67 -12.85
C HIS A 209 4.11 -13.24 -12.09
N VAL A 210 2.98 -13.10 -12.79
CA VAL A 210 1.69 -12.82 -12.15
C VAL A 210 1.17 -14.11 -11.50
N CYS A 211 1.16 -14.17 -10.17
CA CYS A 211 0.71 -15.34 -9.42
C CYS A 211 -0.81 -15.37 -9.26
N CYS A 212 -1.41 -14.22 -8.99
CA CYS A 212 -2.86 -14.04 -8.95
C CYS A 212 -3.22 -12.57 -9.23
N SER A 213 -4.42 -12.37 -9.75
CA SER A 213 -4.99 -11.04 -9.99
C SER A 213 -6.49 -11.08 -9.79
N GLY A 214 -7.05 -10.02 -9.21
CA GLY A 214 -8.48 -9.92 -8.97
C GLY A 214 -8.82 -8.72 -8.09
N THR A 215 -10.05 -8.67 -7.60
CA THR A 215 -10.39 -7.70 -6.57
C THR A 215 -9.65 -8.04 -5.27
N PRO A 216 -9.50 -7.10 -4.32
CA PRO A 216 -8.92 -7.40 -3.01
C PRO A 216 -9.54 -8.63 -2.33
N ARG A 217 -10.88 -8.80 -2.46
CA ARG A 217 -11.61 -9.95 -1.91
C ARG A 217 -11.27 -11.29 -2.57
N ASP A 218 -11.01 -11.28 -3.89
CA ASP A 218 -10.65 -12.50 -4.62
C ASP A 218 -9.21 -12.92 -4.29
N VAL A 219 -8.32 -11.94 -4.15
CA VAL A 219 -6.89 -12.18 -3.91
C VAL A 219 -6.63 -12.66 -2.48
N THR A 220 -7.34 -12.15 -1.47
CA THR A 220 -7.18 -12.62 -0.08
C THR A 220 -7.56 -14.09 0.10
N ALA A 221 -8.51 -14.58 -0.69
CA ALA A 221 -8.94 -15.98 -0.67
C ALA A 221 -8.04 -16.92 -1.50
N SER A 222 -7.09 -16.38 -2.28
CA SER A 222 -6.22 -17.19 -3.15
C SER A 222 -5.16 -17.95 -2.34
N PRO A 223 -4.98 -19.27 -2.57
CA PRO A 223 -3.92 -20.05 -1.94
C PRO A 223 -2.50 -19.51 -2.25
N GLU A 224 -2.29 -18.95 -3.43
CA GLU A 224 -1.02 -18.34 -3.84
C GLU A 224 -0.69 -17.11 -3.00
N TYR A 225 -1.68 -16.27 -2.70
CA TYR A 225 -1.53 -15.14 -1.81
C TYR A 225 -1.16 -15.61 -0.39
N LEU A 226 -1.88 -16.59 0.15
CA LEU A 226 -1.57 -17.17 1.46
C LEU A 226 -0.17 -17.82 1.51
N ARG A 227 0.32 -18.41 0.41
CA ARG A 227 1.69 -18.95 0.35
C ARG A 227 2.76 -17.85 0.33
N LEU A 228 2.51 -16.75 -0.38
CA LEU A 228 3.45 -15.64 -0.50
C LEU A 228 3.49 -14.79 0.79
N PHE A 229 2.37 -14.71 1.51
CA PHE A 229 2.19 -13.74 2.59
C PHE A 229 1.65 -14.31 3.90
N GLY A 230 1.41 -15.62 4.00
CA GLY A 230 0.73 -16.26 5.14
C GLY A 230 1.41 -16.13 6.50
N SER A 231 2.70 -15.77 6.56
CA SER A 231 3.38 -15.42 7.82
C SER A 231 3.29 -13.93 8.18
N ARG A 232 2.91 -13.05 7.24
CA ARG A 232 2.74 -11.59 7.42
C ARG A 232 1.28 -11.13 7.44
N ALA A 233 0.36 -11.92 6.88
CA ALA A 233 -1.09 -11.71 6.97
C ALA A 233 -1.66 -12.04 8.37
N VAL A 234 -0.83 -12.57 9.27
CA VAL A 234 -1.17 -12.92 10.67
C VAL A 234 -0.60 -11.89 11.67
N GLY A 235 -0.39 -10.65 11.23
CA GLY A 235 -0.13 -9.49 12.11
C GLY A 235 -1.45 -8.82 12.54
N PRO A 236 -1.48 -8.02 13.63
CA PRO A 236 -2.59 -7.87 14.58
C PRO A 236 -3.89 -7.19 14.07
N LEU A 237 -4.01 -6.99 12.77
CA LEU A 237 -5.15 -6.39 12.09
C LEU A 237 -5.74 -7.29 11.00
N ALA A 238 -5.46 -8.60 11.04
CA ALA A 238 -6.48 -9.54 10.59
C ALA A 238 -7.76 -9.16 11.33
N VAL A 239 -8.84 -8.91 10.60
CA VAL A 239 -10.17 -8.81 11.19
C VAL A 239 -10.41 -10.14 11.89
N TYR A 240 -10.04 -10.21 13.17
CA TYR A 240 -10.55 -11.20 14.08
C TYR A 240 -11.98 -10.74 14.31
N GLU A 241 -12.90 -11.31 13.53
CA GLU A 241 -14.31 -11.20 13.79
C GLU A 241 -14.55 -11.95 15.10
N HIS A 242 -14.42 -11.25 16.24
CA HIS A 242 -14.83 -11.77 17.53
C HIS A 242 -16.35 -11.95 17.48
N HIS A 243 -16.80 -13.14 17.10
CA HIS A 243 -18.13 -13.60 17.46
C HIS A 243 -18.13 -13.79 18.98
N HIS A 244 -18.53 -12.76 19.73
CA HIS A 244 -18.81 -12.90 21.15
C HIS A 244 -20.16 -13.62 21.29
N ASP A 245 -20.11 -14.90 21.61
CA ASP A 245 -21.24 -15.73 22.03
C ASP A 245 -21.39 -15.72 23.57
N HIS A 246 -21.02 -14.62 24.23
CA HIS A 246 -21.16 -14.47 25.68
C HIS A 246 -21.77 -13.12 26.07
N THR A 247 -22.43 -13.12 27.23
CA THR A 247 -23.10 -11.96 27.82
C THR A 247 -22.44 -11.61 29.15
N HIS A 248 -22.10 -10.33 29.35
CA HIS A 248 -21.57 -9.87 30.64
C HIS A 248 -22.72 -9.59 31.62
N LEU A 249 -22.60 -10.16 32.82
CA LEU A 249 -23.50 -9.90 33.94
C LEU A 249 -23.15 -8.56 34.62
N PRO A 250 -24.12 -7.89 35.28
CA PRO A 250 -23.89 -6.59 35.92
C PRO A 250 -22.83 -6.59 37.03
N ASP A 251 -22.47 -7.77 37.54
CA ASP A 251 -21.44 -7.97 38.56
C ASP A 251 -20.03 -8.20 37.97
N GLY A 252 -19.88 -8.14 36.65
CA GLY A 252 -18.61 -8.26 35.93
C GLY A 252 -18.28 -9.67 35.44
N ARG A 253 -19.11 -10.68 35.73
CA ARG A 253 -18.89 -12.07 35.28
C ARG A 253 -19.37 -12.29 33.84
N VAL A 254 -18.80 -13.30 33.18
CA VAL A 254 -19.07 -13.64 31.78
C VAL A 254 -19.92 -14.91 31.71
N MET A 255 -21.08 -14.83 31.07
CA MET A 255 -21.95 -15.99 30.80
C MET A 255 -21.77 -16.44 29.35
N HIS A 256 -21.27 -17.66 29.15
CA HIS A 256 -21.04 -18.27 27.84
C HIS A 256 -22.34 -18.86 27.25
N ALA A 257 -22.37 -19.14 25.95
CA ALA A 257 -23.53 -19.68 25.24
C ALA A 257 -24.01 -21.05 25.78
N ASP A 258 -23.14 -21.81 26.47
CA ASP A 258 -23.47 -23.07 27.13
C ASP A 258 -24.09 -22.91 28.53
N GLY A 259 -24.24 -21.67 29.00
CA GLY A 259 -24.80 -21.32 30.30
C GLY A 259 -23.79 -21.33 31.46
N THR A 260 -22.50 -21.57 31.19
CA THR A 260 -21.45 -21.50 32.21
C THR A 260 -21.06 -20.04 32.49
N VAL A 261 -20.64 -19.76 33.73
CA VAL A 261 -20.24 -18.42 34.17
C VAL A 261 -18.79 -18.43 34.64
N THR A 262 -17.95 -17.59 34.05
CA THR A 262 -16.53 -17.43 34.42
C THR A 262 -16.20 -15.98 34.76
N ASP A 263 -15.15 -15.77 35.55
CA ASP A 263 -14.69 -14.43 35.91
C ASP A 263 -13.90 -13.74 34.78
N HIS A 264 -13.43 -14.51 33.79
CA HIS A 264 -12.62 -14.01 32.66
C HIS A 264 -13.03 -14.66 31.32
N CYS A 265 -12.80 -13.94 30.21
CA CYS A 265 -13.21 -14.33 28.86
C CYS A 265 -12.39 -15.48 28.23
N HIS A 266 -11.33 -15.98 28.86
CA HIS A 266 -10.45 -16.99 28.28
C HIS A 266 -10.16 -18.14 29.25
N ALA A 267 -10.32 -19.37 28.78
CA ALA A 267 -10.11 -20.61 29.55
C ALA A 267 -8.71 -21.24 29.34
N GLU A 268 -7.77 -20.57 28.66
CA GLU A 268 -6.44 -21.14 28.34
C GLU A 268 -5.22 -20.43 28.98
N ASP A 269 -5.39 -19.48 29.92
CA ASP A 269 -4.27 -18.91 30.68
C ASP A 269 -3.99 -19.64 32.01
N GLY A 270 -4.24 -20.95 32.04
CA GLY A 270 -4.03 -21.82 33.20
C GLY A 270 -2.61 -22.38 33.28
N HIS A 271 -1.64 -21.63 33.79
CA HIS A 271 -0.38 -22.19 34.29
C HIS A 271 -0.26 -22.04 35.82
N HIS A 272 -0.71 -23.11 36.48
CA HIS A 272 -0.21 -23.72 37.73
C HIS A 272 0.17 -22.84 38.94
N HIS A 273 -0.65 -22.98 40.00
CA HIS A 273 -0.22 -22.94 41.39
C HIS A 273 0.48 -24.27 41.77
N ASP A 274 1.62 -24.21 42.47
CA ASP A 274 1.76 -24.66 43.88
C ASP A 274 3.23 -24.78 44.33
N GLY A 275 3.49 -24.37 45.58
CA GLY A 275 4.78 -24.55 46.26
C GLY A 275 4.92 -23.70 47.52
N GLU A 276 4.30 -24.14 48.61
CA GLU A 276 4.45 -23.66 49.99
C GLU A 276 5.92 -23.48 50.41
N HIS A 277 6.23 -22.44 51.21
CA HIS A 277 7.17 -22.57 52.34
C HIS A 277 7.04 -21.40 53.35
N HIS A 278 6.48 -21.76 54.50
CA HIS A 278 6.64 -21.28 55.87
C HIS A 278 7.45 -20.00 56.22
N HIS A 279 6.79 -19.19 57.06
CA HIS A 279 7.28 -18.25 58.07
C HIS A 279 8.73 -18.43 58.58
N HIS A 280 9.45 -17.31 58.72
CA HIS A 280 10.08 -16.92 59.98
C HIS A 280 10.45 -15.42 60.00
N HIS A 281 10.06 -14.74 61.07
CA HIS A 281 10.57 -13.44 61.53
C HIS A 281 12.05 -13.54 61.90
N GLU A 282 12.86 -12.51 61.61
CA GLU A 282 13.55 -11.73 62.66
C GLU A 282 14.30 -10.51 62.09
N GLU A 283 14.37 -9.49 62.95
CA GLU A 283 14.95 -8.17 62.79
C GLU A 283 16.49 -8.20 62.70
N GLY A 284 17.08 -7.07 62.27
CA GLY A 284 18.27 -6.57 62.97
C GLY A 284 19.55 -6.33 62.17
N LYS A 285 19.61 -5.10 61.64
CA LYS A 285 20.76 -4.18 61.63
C LYS A 285 21.90 -4.29 60.57
N PRO A 286 22.53 -3.12 60.28
CA PRO A 286 23.34 -2.85 59.09
C PRO A 286 24.84 -2.81 59.40
N HIS A 287 25.69 -2.68 58.38
CA HIS A 287 27.05 -2.07 58.32
C HIS A 287 27.65 -2.49 56.96
N ALA A 288 28.35 -1.70 56.16
CA ALA A 288 28.86 -0.34 56.21
C ALA A 288 29.09 0.14 54.76
#